data_AF-A0A7X9HG94-F1
#
_entry.id   AF-A0A7X9HG94-F1
#
_cell.length_a   1.000
_cell.length_b   1.000
_cell.length_c   1.000
_cell.angle_alpha   90.00
_cell.angle_beta   90.00
_cell.angle_gamma   90.00
#
_symmetry.space_group_name_H-M   'P 1'
#
loop_
_entity.id
_entity.type
_entity.pdbx_description
1 polymer ?
#
loop_
_entity_poly.entity_id
_entity_poly.type
_entity_poly.pdbx_seq_one_letter_code
_entity_poly.pdbx_strand_id
1 'polypeptide(L)'
;MKSSFIKTIVLVAASFCIVIVCTVSSFAKAKGLTVLCIYKSSEGYTDDSNPLKWFFEKDITSNGLRVQYHDFDKGFSSLSNLEDIRAIVTWYNSGVVASKDIGINYAKFMIDAADKGIKIIITNSYGAYGYKDGNETKWDLLPYIRPLFTKIGIYFQGFWTNNPNNIKIIYKDSAIVEKDEKQDVTKSLHYQQIIPLREDVKTYLQLQRTDAPPQAGDGKSSVIVISRTGAFALENYVVRGSKLMLNTSAFIKEALFYDDGYLNVGVMIGDIDRANVILNNISYAFKYAKIRYDIYIKDELKKLVAKDLSEYEAIVIATKTKEAIPYELLKGYVENGGKCIFL
;
A
#
# COMPACT_ATOMS: atom_id res chain seq x y z
N MET A 1 6.07 49.31 -35.24
CA MET A 1 6.42 48.71 -33.93
C MET A 1 5.23 48.24 -33.06
N LYS A 2 3.95 48.40 -33.44
CA LYS A 2 2.80 47.99 -32.59
C LYS A 2 2.17 46.63 -32.94
N SER A 3 2.57 45.98 -34.03
CA SER A 3 1.93 44.72 -34.51
C SER A 3 2.58 43.43 -33.98
N SER A 4 3.76 43.50 -33.35
CA SER A 4 4.51 42.31 -32.92
C SER A 4 4.22 41.90 -31.48
N PHE A 5 3.70 42.81 -30.64
CA PHE A 5 3.49 42.54 -29.20
C PHE A 5 2.18 41.76 -28.93
N ILE A 6 1.17 41.93 -29.78
CA ILE A 6 -0.15 41.28 -29.62
C ILE A 6 -0.07 39.79 -30.01
N LYS A 7 0.81 39.41 -30.97
CA LYS A 7 0.99 38.00 -31.35
C LYS A 7 1.69 37.17 -30.26
N THR A 8 2.54 37.79 -29.45
CA THR A 8 3.24 37.10 -28.35
C THR A 8 2.33 36.85 -27.15
N ILE A 9 1.39 37.75 -26.86
CA ILE A 9 0.44 37.57 -25.75
C ILE A 9 -0.61 36.48 -26.06
N VAL A 10 -1.04 36.37 -27.32
CA VAL A 10 -1.98 35.30 -27.73
C VAL A 10 -1.31 33.92 -27.74
N LEU A 11 0.01 33.83 -28.00
CA LEU A 11 0.74 32.57 -27.92
C LEU A 11 0.97 32.11 -26.47
N VAL A 12 1.18 33.05 -25.53
CA VAL A 12 1.39 32.72 -24.10
C VAL A 12 0.08 32.37 -23.38
N ALA A 13 -1.05 32.96 -23.79
CA ALA A 13 -2.37 32.57 -23.26
C ALA A 13 -2.85 31.20 -23.81
N ALA A 14 -2.47 30.84 -25.04
CA ALA A 14 -2.81 29.54 -25.63
C ALA A 14 -1.99 28.36 -25.04
N SER A 15 -0.82 28.63 -24.43
CA SER A 15 -0.02 27.62 -23.73
C SER A 15 -0.39 27.44 -22.25
N PHE A 16 -1.27 28.28 -21.69
CA PHE A 16 -1.75 28.17 -20.31
C PHE A 16 -3.15 27.54 -20.20
N CYS A 17 -3.62 26.91 -21.28
CA CYS A 17 -4.67 25.91 -21.25
C CYS A 17 -4.05 24.52 -21.46
N ILE A 18 -3.00 24.20 -20.70
CA ILE A 18 -2.85 22.81 -20.26
C ILE A 18 -4.10 22.57 -19.43
N VAL A 19 -5.14 22.07 -20.11
CA VAL A 19 -6.24 21.39 -19.47
C VAL A 19 -5.53 20.40 -18.57
N ILE A 20 -5.50 20.70 -17.27
CA ILE A 20 -5.31 19.71 -16.24
C ILE A 20 -6.52 18.82 -16.46
N VAL A 21 -6.38 17.88 -17.39
CA VAL A 21 -7.15 16.67 -17.41
C VAL A 21 -6.70 16.05 -16.10
N CYS A 22 -7.39 16.42 -15.02
CA CYS A 22 -7.49 15.59 -13.85
C CYS A 22 -8.05 14.31 -14.45
N THR A 23 -7.14 13.42 -14.88
CA THR A 23 -7.43 12.02 -15.04
C THR A 23 -7.90 11.65 -13.64
N VAL A 24 -9.21 11.67 -13.47
CA VAL A 24 -9.87 11.06 -12.32
C VAL A 24 -9.44 9.61 -12.46
N SER A 25 -8.33 9.34 -11.79
CA SER A 25 -7.62 8.08 -11.84
C SER A 25 -8.59 7.10 -11.21
N SER A 26 -8.92 6.01 -11.90
CA SER A 26 -9.68 4.92 -11.28
C SER A 26 -9.00 4.62 -9.95
N PHE A 27 -9.79 4.77 -8.88
CA PHE A 27 -9.29 4.99 -7.53
C PHE A 27 -8.80 3.66 -6.92
N ALA A 28 -9.44 2.54 -7.27
CA ALA A 28 -8.96 1.18 -7.09
C ALA A 28 -9.88 0.18 -7.83
N LYS A 29 -9.61 -0.09 -9.10
CA LYS A 29 -10.27 -1.20 -9.80
C LYS A 29 -9.98 -2.53 -9.08
N ALA A 30 -10.99 -3.41 -8.99
CA ALA A 30 -10.98 -4.61 -8.15
C ALA A 30 -9.65 -5.36 -8.24
N LYS A 31 -9.03 -5.51 -7.07
CA LYS A 31 -7.75 -6.18 -6.89
C LYS A 31 -7.99 -7.70 -6.87
N GLY A 32 -6.97 -8.49 -7.12
CA GLY A 32 -7.09 -9.94 -7.02
C GLY A 32 -7.63 -10.42 -5.66
N LEU A 33 -7.97 -11.70 -5.54
CA LEU A 33 -8.48 -12.26 -4.29
C LEU A 33 -7.38 -12.86 -3.40
N THR A 34 -6.12 -12.83 -3.85
CA THR A 34 -5.01 -13.48 -3.18
C THR A 34 -3.99 -12.46 -2.65
N VAL A 35 -3.51 -12.69 -1.43
CA VAL A 35 -2.34 -12.01 -0.85
C VAL A 35 -1.14 -12.94 -0.96
N LEU A 36 -0.11 -12.50 -1.67
CA LEU A 36 1.15 -13.21 -1.78
C LEU A 36 2.03 -12.88 -0.56
N CYS A 37 2.25 -13.86 0.31
CA CYS A 37 3.06 -13.77 1.51
C CYS A 37 4.46 -14.32 1.22
N ILE A 38 5.48 -13.45 1.26
CA ILE A 38 6.87 -13.82 0.94
C ILE A 38 7.69 -13.92 2.22
N TYR A 39 8.23 -15.11 2.48
CA TYR A 39 9.14 -15.41 3.58
C TYR A 39 10.49 -15.85 3.01
N LYS A 40 11.50 -16.08 3.86
CA LYS A 40 12.85 -16.48 3.44
C LYS A 40 13.28 -17.77 4.15
N SER A 41 13.41 -18.88 3.44
CA SER A 41 13.75 -20.18 4.05
C SER A 41 15.17 -20.22 4.61
N SER A 42 16.10 -19.40 4.10
CA SER A 42 17.44 -19.23 4.66
C SER A 42 17.43 -18.64 6.08
N GLU A 43 16.29 -18.14 6.56
CA GLU A 43 16.08 -17.68 7.94
C GLU A 43 15.44 -18.77 8.83
N GLY A 44 15.33 -20.00 8.33
CA GLY A 44 14.76 -21.15 9.06
C GLY A 44 13.25 -21.30 8.92
N TYR A 45 12.63 -20.57 8.00
CA TYR A 45 11.18 -20.58 7.78
C TYR A 45 10.74 -21.57 6.70
N THR A 46 9.48 -22.01 6.79
CA THR A 46 8.82 -22.86 5.79
C THR A 46 7.43 -22.33 5.44
N ASP A 47 6.81 -22.89 4.39
CA ASP A 47 5.42 -22.59 4.02
C ASP A 47 4.45 -22.79 5.21
N ASP A 48 4.74 -23.76 6.08
CA ASP A 48 3.92 -24.10 7.25
C ASP A 48 4.30 -23.38 8.54
N SER A 49 5.46 -22.74 8.56
CA SER A 49 6.01 -22.15 9.77
C SER A 49 6.80 -20.88 9.43
N ASN A 50 6.09 -19.76 9.37
CA ASN A 50 6.67 -18.45 9.13
C ASN A 50 5.82 -17.33 9.80
N PRO A 51 6.39 -16.13 10.04
CA PRO A 51 5.70 -15.06 10.75
C PRO A 51 4.43 -14.56 10.05
N LEU A 52 4.38 -14.62 8.71
CA LEU A 52 3.20 -14.22 7.95
C LEU A 52 2.03 -15.18 8.24
N LYS A 53 2.31 -16.47 8.35
CA LYS A 53 1.33 -17.49 8.74
C LYS A 53 0.84 -17.28 10.17
N TRP A 54 1.75 -17.05 11.11
CA TRP A 54 1.39 -16.93 12.53
C TRP A 54 0.62 -15.63 12.84
N PHE A 55 0.98 -14.52 12.18
CA PHE A 55 0.50 -13.19 12.56
C PHE A 55 -0.49 -12.55 11.58
N PHE A 56 -0.60 -13.02 10.34
CA PHE A 56 -1.42 -12.38 9.31
C PHE A 56 -2.44 -13.30 8.64
N GLU A 57 -2.18 -14.61 8.50
CA GLU A 57 -3.06 -15.51 7.72
C GLU A 57 -4.51 -15.45 8.17
N LYS A 58 -4.75 -15.58 9.49
CA LYS A 58 -6.09 -15.51 10.07
C LYS A 58 -6.79 -14.19 9.73
N ASP A 59 -6.08 -13.08 9.85
CA ASP A 59 -6.65 -11.75 9.58
C ASP A 59 -6.94 -11.57 8.10
N ILE A 60 -6.02 -11.96 7.21
CA ILE A 60 -6.21 -11.91 5.76
C ILE A 60 -7.41 -12.76 5.34
N THR A 61 -7.46 -14.02 5.79
CA THR A 61 -8.55 -14.96 5.43
C THR A 61 -9.89 -14.55 6.02
N SER A 62 -9.93 -13.99 7.23
CA SER A 62 -11.16 -13.44 7.82
C SER A 62 -11.76 -12.27 7.03
N ASN A 63 -10.95 -11.58 6.21
CA ASN A 63 -11.41 -10.54 5.30
C ASN A 63 -11.85 -11.10 3.92
N GLY A 64 -12.00 -12.42 3.78
CA GLY A 64 -12.49 -13.06 2.55
C GLY A 64 -11.42 -13.27 1.47
N LEU A 65 -10.13 -13.16 1.83
CA LEU A 65 -9.02 -13.27 0.91
C LEU A 65 -8.31 -14.62 1.03
N ARG A 66 -7.61 -15.01 -0.03
CA ARG A 66 -6.71 -16.17 -0.02
C ARG A 66 -5.30 -15.75 0.33
N VAL A 67 -4.53 -16.66 0.90
CA VAL A 67 -3.09 -16.50 1.12
C VAL A 67 -2.35 -17.50 0.24
N GLN A 68 -1.33 -17.01 -0.45
CA GLN A 68 -0.34 -17.84 -1.13
C GLN A 68 1.02 -17.55 -0.52
N TYR A 69 1.77 -18.58 -0.15
CA TYR A 69 3.13 -18.43 0.33
C TYR A 69 4.14 -18.60 -0.79
N HIS A 70 5.22 -17.83 -0.71
CA HIS A 70 6.36 -17.98 -1.60
C HIS A 70 7.66 -17.80 -0.83
N ASP A 71 8.61 -18.65 -1.13
CA ASP A 71 9.94 -18.59 -0.56
C ASP A 71 10.84 -17.69 -1.41
N PHE A 72 11.34 -16.62 -0.81
CA PHE A 72 12.31 -15.69 -1.37
C PHE A 72 13.49 -16.43 -2.01
N ASP A 73 14.00 -17.48 -1.37
CA ASP A 73 15.22 -18.16 -1.80
C ASP A 73 15.00 -19.07 -3.02
N LYS A 74 13.73 -19.34 -3.40
CA LYS A 74 13.39 -20.01 -4.66
C LYS A 74 13.42 -19.06 -5.87
N GLY A 75 13.63 -17.76 -5.64
CA GLY A 75 13.61 -16.73 -6.68
C GLY A 75 12.20 -16.39 -7.18
N PHE A 76 12.09 -15.42 -8.09
CA PHE A 76 10.80 -14.81 -8.48
C PHE A 76 10.38 -15.12 -9.91
N SER A 77 11.18 -15.88 -10.67
CA SER A 77 10.90 -16.21 -12.08
C SER A 77 9.64 -17.04 -12.26
N SER A 78 9.26 -17.85 -11.27
CA SER A 78 8.03 -18.64 -11.26
C SER A 78 6.76 -17.82 -11.01
N LEU A 79 6.89 -16.58 -10.53
CA LEU A 79 5.76 -15.69 -10.20
C LEU A 79 5.36 -14.78 -11.38
N SER A 80 5.36 -15.32 -12.59
CA SER A 80 5.10 -14.56 -13.82
C SER A 80 3.64 -14.08 -13.95
N ASN A 81 2.69 -14.82 -13.38
CA ASN A 81 1.28 -14.44 -13.33
C ASN A 81 0.90 -13.87 -11.96
N LEU A 82 0.55 -12.59 -11.92
CA LEU A 82 0.10 -11.88 -10.72
C LEU A 82 -1.35 -11.36 -10.86
N GLU A 83 -2.13 -11.86 -11.83
CA GLU A 83 -3.47 -11.33 -12.16
C GLU A 83 -4.47 -11.42 -10.99
N ASP A 84 -4.32 -12.42 -10.13
CA ASP A 84 -5.14 -12.60 -8.93
C ASP A 84 -4.43 -12.15 -7.63
N ILE A 85 -3.25 -11.55 -7.73
CA ILE A 85 -2.54 -11.01 -6.57
C ILE A 85 -3.00 -9.57 -6.32
N ARG A 86 -3.46 -9.31 -5.11
CA ARG A 86 -3.97 -8.01 -4.66
C ARG A 86 -2.92 -7.21 -3.90
N ALA A 87 -2.12 -7.94 -3.14
CA ALA A 87 -1.08 -7.40 -2.30
C ALA A 87 0.05 -8.42 -2.16
N ILE A 88 1.26 -7.90 -1.97
CA ILE A 88 2.42 -8.66 -1.54
C ILE A 88 2.74 -8.22 -0.11
N VAL A 89 2.77 -9.18 0.81
CA VAL A 89 3.16 -8.96 2.21
C VAL A 89 4.47 -9.67 2.46
N THR A 90 5.47 -8.98 2.99
CA THR A 90 6.78 -9.58 3.28
C THR A 90 7.16 -9.47 4.74
N TRP A 91 7.83 -10.50 5.24
CA TRP A 91 8.47 -10.49 6.55
C TRP A 91 9.82 -11.17 6.47
N TYR A 92 10.86 -10.44 6.88
CA TYR A 92 12.22 -10.96 7.02
C TYR A 92 12.82 -10.50 8.35
N ASN A 93 13.86 -11.20 8.80
CA ASN A 93 14.62 -10.86 10.01
C ASN A 93 16.03 -10.33 9.69
N SER A 94 16.55 -10.62 8.50
CA SER A 94 17.84 -10.10 8.03
C SER A 94 17.64 -8.97 7.02
N GLY A 95 18.67 -8.16 6.81
CA GLY A 95 18.72 -7.15 5.75
C GLY A 95 19.63 -7.54 4.58
N VAL A 96 20.17 -8.77 4.55
CA VAL A 96 21.26 -9.17 3.67
C VAL A 96 20.86 -10.38 2.84
N VAL A 97 21.05 -10.29 1.52
CA VAL A 97 20.84 -11.39 0.57
C VAL A 97 22.16 -12.04 0.15
N ALA A 98 22.09 -13.21 -0.48
CA ALA A 98 23.28 -13.99 -0.85
C ALA A 98 24.14 -13.32 -1.94
N SER A 99 23.57 -12.49 -2.81
CA SER A 99 24.31 -11.78 -3.85
C SER A 99 23.62 -10.49 -4.27
N LYS A 100 24.37 -9.60 -4.94
CA LYS A 100 23.86 -8.32 -5.45
C LYS A 100 22.68 -8.52 -6.41
N ASP A 101 22.81 -9.48 -7.33
CA ASP A 101 21.81 -9.75 -8.35
C ASP A 101 20.47 -10.20 -7.76
N ILE A 102 20.50 -11.00 -6.68
CA ILE A 102 19.28 -11.40 -5.96
C ILE A 102 18.56 -10.16 -5.42
N GLY A 103 19.31 -9.22 -4.81
CA GLY A 103 18.74 -7.99 -4.27
C GLY A 103 18.14 -7.09 -5.35
N ILE A 104 18.84 -6.94 -6.48
CA ILE A 104 18.37 -6.15 -7.63
C ILE A 104 17.12 -6.78 -8.25
N ASN A 105 17.13 -8.10 -8.47
CA ASN A 105 16.00 -8.82 -9.05
C ASN A 105 14.77 -8.77 -8.15
N TYR A 106 14.96 -8.87 -6.83
CA TYR A 106 13.86 -8.71 -5.88
C TYR A 106 13.28 -7.29 -5.93
N ALA A 107 14.12 -6.26 -5.91
CA ALA A 107 13.65 -4.88 -6.04
C ALA A 107 12.85 -4.66 -7.33
N LYS A 108 13.35 -5.18 -8.46
CA LYS A 108 12.66 -5.14 -9.74
C LYS A 108 11.29 -5.82 -9.69
N PHE A 109 11.21 -7.04 -9.16
CA PHE A 109 9.94 -7.76 -9.00
C PHE A 109 8.91 -6.95 -8.21
N MET A 110 9.31 -6.38 -7.06
CA MET A 110 8.43 -5.58 -6.22
C MET A 110 7.98 -4.28 -6.90
N ILE A 111 8.88 -3.64 -7.66
CA ILE A 111 8.59 -2.45 -8.47
C ILE A 111 7.56 -2.77 -9.56
N ASP A 112 7.78 -3.86 -10.31
CA ASP A 112 6.89 -4.29 -11.40
C ASP A 112 5.50 -4.68 -10.86
N ALA A 113 5.44 -5.30 -9.67
CA ALA A 113 4.18 -5.59 -8.99
C ALA A 113 3.44 -4.30 -8.59
N ALA A 114 4.14 -3.34 -7.98
CA ALA A 114 3.57 -2.05 -7.62
C ALA A 114 3.07 -1.26 -8.84
N ASP A 115 3.78 -1.32 -9.97
CA ASP A 115 3.35 -0.71 -11.25
C ASP A 115 2.07 -1.33 -11.82
N LYS A 116 1.79 -2.59 -11.49
CA LYS A 116 0.51 -3.26 -11.79
C LYS A 116 -0.59 -2.93 -10.78
N GLY A 117 -0.36 -2.03 -9.83
CA GLY A 117 -1.33 -1.64 -8.80
C GLY A 117 -1.45 -2.61 -7.63
N ILE A 118 -0.55 -3.61 -7.53
CA ILE A 118 -0.49 -4.54 -6.40
C ILE A 118 0.05 -3.78 -5.19
N LYS A 119 -0.67 -3.85 -4.06
CA LYS A 119 -0.23 -3.19 -2.83
C LYS A 119 1.03 -3.86 -2.29
N ILE A 120 2.03 -3.08 -1.90
CA ILE A 120 3.26 -3.60 -1.30
C ILE A 120 3.28 -3.31 0.20
N ILE A 121 3.33 -4.36 1.01
CA ILE A 121 3.26 -4.29 2.47
C ILE A 121 4.54 -4.92 3.02
N ILE A 122 5.46 -4.10 3.48
CA ILE A 122 6.73 -4.54 4.08
C ILE A 122 6.57 -4.50 5.59
N THR A 123 6.75 -5.64 6.24
CA THR A 123 6.69 -5.76 7.70
C THR A 123 7.97 -6.32 8.27
N ASN A 124 8.38 -5.77 9.41
CA ASN A 124 9.65 -6.04 10.07
C ASN A 124 10.83 -5.53 9.22
N SER A 125 11.33 -6.27 8.24
CA SER A 125 12.46 -5.85 7.39
C SER A 125 12.10 -5.95 5.91
N TYR A 126 12.71 -5.12 5.07
CA TYR A 126 12.68 -5.30 3.61
C TYR A 126 13.48 -6.52 3.13
N GLY A 127 14.42 -7.05 3.93
CA GLY A 127 15.10 -8.31 3.62
C GLY A 127 16.36 -8.22 2.76
N ALA A 128 16.50 -7.12 1.99
CA ALA A 128 17.51 -7.01 0.94
C ALA A 128 18.12 -5.59 0.84
N TYR A 129 18.51 -4.99 1.97
CA TYR A 129 19.25 -3.73 2.03
C TYR A 129 20.72 -3.87 1.63
N GLY A 130 21.30 -5.06 1.82
CA GLY A 130 22.68 -5.38 1.46
C GLY A 130 22.84 -6.80 0.90
N TYR A 131 24.06 -7.16 0.53
CA TYR A 131 24.37 -8.49 -0.01
C TYR A 131 25.75 -9.00 0.43
N LYS A 132 25.97 -10.31 0.30
CA LYS A 132 27.27 -10.95 0.50
C LYS A 132 28.14 -10.89 -0.77
N ASP A 133 29.38 -10.46 -0.60
CA ASP A 133 30.44 -10.50 -1.61
C ASP A 133 31.64 -11.26 -1.02
N GLY A 134 31.68 -12.57 -1.28
CA GLY A 134 32.51 -13.49 -0.50
C GLY A 134 32.16 -13.45 0.98
N ASN A 135 33.13 -13.07 1.82
CA ASN A 135 32.94 -12.94 3.27
C ASN A 135 32.50 -11.52 3.70
N GLU A 136 32.51 -10.56 2.79
CA GLU A 136 32.14 -9.16 3.08
C GLU A 136 30.63 -8.95 2.92
N THR A 137 30.07 -8.00 3.68
CA THR A 137 28.69 -7.53 3.50
C THR A 137 28.70 -6.11 2.95
N LYS A 138 28.07 -5.92 1.79
CA LYS A 138 27.97 -4.63 1.09
C LYS A 138 26.55 -4.07 1.18
N TRP A 139 26.44 -2.74 1.27
CA TRP A 139 25.19 -2.01 1.55
C TRP A 139 24.84 -0.97 0.47
N ASP A 140 25.16 -1.26 -0.79
CA ASP A 140 24.98 -0.38 -1.95
C ASP A 140 23.74 -0.74 -2.80
N LEU A 141 22.74 -1.43 -2.24
CA LEU A 141 21.49 -1.75 -2.95
C LEU A 141 20.46 -0.62 -2.94
N LEU A 142 20.65 0.40 -2.11
CA LEU A 142 19.66 1.47 -1.92
C LEU A 142 19.22 2.18 -3.22
N PRO A 143 20.09 2.43 -4.23
CA PRO A 143 19.66 2.99 -5.52
C PRO A 143 18.61 2.15 -6.26
N TYR A 144 18.62 0.83 -6.08
CA TYR A 144 17.67 -0.09 -6.72
C TYR A 144 16.36 -0.22 -5.94
N ILE A 145 16.40 -0.02 -4.62
CA ILE A 145 15.25 -0.20 -3.73
C ILE A 145 14.43 1.08 -3.60
N ARG A 146 15.06 2.26 -3.62
CA ARG A 146 14.37 3.56 -3.47
C ARG A 146 13.15 3.74 -4.38
N PRO A 147 13.16 3.33 -5.67
CA PRO A 147 11.97 3.43 -6.51
C PRO A 147 10.76 2.69 -5.94
N LEU A 148 10.96 1.52 -5.30
CA LEU A 148 9.88 0.79 -4.62
C LEU A 148 9.30 1.61 -3.46
N PHE A 149 10.16 2.15 -2.60
CA PHE A 149 9.74 2.95 -1.45
C PHE A 149 8.95 4.19 -1.90
N THR A 150 9.38 4.86 -2.98
CA THR A 150 8.64 5.97 -3.57
C THR A 150 7.24 5.54 -4.04
N LYS A 151 7.08 4.33 -4.59
CA LYS A 151 5.77 3.79 -4.97
C LYS A 151 4.87 3.53 -3.76
N ILE A 152 5.43 3.08 -2.63
CA ILE A 152 4.71 2.95 -1.34
C ILE A 152 4.39 4.33 -0.74
N GLY A 153 5.02 5.39 -1.23
CA GLY A 153 4.78 6.78 -0.81
C GLY A 153 5.79 7.29 0.21
N ILE A 154 6.91 6.61 0.41
CA ILE A 154 7.95 7.02 1.35
C ILE A 154 9.30 7.21 0.68
N TYR A 155 10.12 8.07 1.26
CA TYR A 155 11.53 8.19 0.93
C TYR A 155 12.36 7.59 2.05
N PHE A 156 13.02 6.48 1.74
CA PHE A 156 13.94 5.81 2.65
C PHE A 156 15.33 6.43 2.53
N GLN A 157 15.69 7.23 3.52
CA GLN A 157 16.94 7.97 3.54
C GLN A 157 18.08 7.21 4.25
N GLY A 158 17.76 6.33 5.20
CA GLY A 158 18.76 5.62 6.00
C GLY A 158 19.13 6.40 7.27
N PHE A 159 20.40 6.74 7.49
CA PHE A 159 20.88 7.37 8.73
C PHE A 159 20.66 6.55 10.00
N TRP A 160 21.13 5.31 9.95
CA TRP A 160 21.01 4.38 11.06
C TRP A 160 21.65 4.91 12.37
N THR A 161 20.97 4.68 13.49
CA THR A 161 21.55 4.75 14.84
C THR A 161 20.81 3.80 15.76
N ASN A 162 21.53 3.24 16.74
CA ASN A 162 20.98 2.42 17.82
C ASN A 162 21.12 3.09 19.19
N ASN A 163 21.60 4.34 19.26
CA ASN A 163 21.73 5.05 20.52
C ASN A 163 20.36 5.59 20.97
N PRO A 164 19.75 5.04 22.03
CA PRO A 164 18.39 5.42 22.43
C PRO A 164 18.34 6.84 23.02
N ASN A 165 19.44 7.36 23.55
CA ASN A 165 19.50 8.73 24.08
C ASN A 165 19.27 9.78 22.99
N ASN A 166 19.50 9.39 21.74
CA ASN A 166 19.36 10.26 20.59
C ASN A 166 17.97 10.15 19.94
N ILE A 167 17.10 9.23 20.39
CA ILE A 167 15.83 8.90 19.74
C ILE A 167 14.67 9.23 20.68
N LYS A 168 13.61 9.85 20.16
CA LYS A 168 12.35 10.09 20.88
C LYS A 168 11.16 9.62 20.05
N ILE A 169 10.14 9.04 20.70
CA ILE A 169 8.83 8.87 20.06
C ILE A 169 8.09 10.20 20.18
N ILE A 170 7.74 10.80 19.04
CA ILE A 170 7.03 12.10 19.00
C ILE A 170 5.56 11.95 18.62
N TYR A 171 5.18 10.81 18.06
CA TYR A 171 3.79 10.46 17.78
C TYR A 171 3.63 8.94 17.75
N LYS A 172 2.49 8.44 18.25
CA LYS A 172 2.08 7.05 18.10
C LYS A 172 0.57 6.91 18.17
N ASP A 173 0.05 5.92 17.45
CA ASP A 173 -1.31 5.41 17.61
C ASP A 173 -1.26 4.05 18.32
N SER A 174 -1.58 4.05 19.62
CA SER A 174 -1.52 2.85 20.45
C SER A 174 -2.44 1.71 19.96
N ALA A 175 -3.51 1.99 19.21
CA ALA A 175 -4.38 0.95 18.68
C ALA A 175 -3.69 0.11 17.59
N ILE A 176 -2.70 0.69 16.90
CA ILE A 176 -1.91 0.01 15.87
C ILE A 176 -0.56 -0.45 16.42
N VAL A 177 0.09 0.29 17.31
CA VAL A 177 1.52 0.07 17.61
C VAL A 177 1.83 -0.41 19.02
N GLU A 178 0.84 -0.75 19.85
CA GLU A 178 1.05 -1.24 21.22
C GLU A 178 0.15 -2.43 21.59
N LYS A 179 0.16 -3.50 20.78
CA LYS A 179 -0.67 -4.70 21.00
C LYS A 179 -0.31 -5.45 22.30
N ASP A 180 0.91 -6.00 22.39
CA ASP A 180 1.33 -6.79 23.55
C ASP A 180 2.22 -6.01 24.53
N GLU A 181 2.92 -4.97 24.06
CA GLU A 181 3.83 -4.14 24.85
C GLU A 181 3.84 -2.70 24.31
N LYS A 182 4.12 -1.73 25.18
CA LYS A 182 4.35 -0.34 24.81
C LYS A 182 5.60 -0.17 23.97
N GLN A 183 5.56 0.81 23.07
CA GLN A 183 6.74 1.25 22.32
C GLN A 183 7.76 1.91 23.25
N ASP A 184 9.03 1.55 23.07
CA ASP A 184 10.12 1.96 23.93
C ASP A 184 11.43 1.99 23.14
N VAL A 185 11.96 3.19 22.91
CA VAL A 185 13.18 3.42 22.13
C VAL A 185 14.43 2.87 22.80
N THR A 186 14.43 2.75 24.14
CA THR A 186 15.55 2.16 24.90
C THR A 186 15.68 0.66 24.68
N LYS A 187 14.58 0.02 24.26
CA LYS A 187 14.54 -1.40 23.92
C LYS A 187 14.60 -1.65 22.43
N SER A 188 13.98 -0.78 21.62
CA SER A 188 13.96 -0.94 20.17
C SER A 188 15.32 -0.65 19.53
N LEU A 189 16.14 0.25 20.10
CA LEU A 189 17.54 0.50 19.73
C LEU A 189 17.76 0.59 18.20
N HIS A 190 16.81 1.21 17.50
CA HIS A 190 16.81 1.21 16.04
C HIS A 190 16.17 2.48 15.52
N TYR A 191 16.89 3.20 14.67
CA TYR A 191 16.35 4.33 13.94
C TYR A 191 16.87 4.26 12.51
N GLN A 192 15.97 4.46 11.57
CA GLN A 192 16.27 4.79 10.18
C GLN A 192 15.28 5.88 9.77
N GLN A 193 15.71 6.81 8.93
CA GLN A 193 14.91 7.94 8.49
C GLN A 193 14.04 7.57 7.28
N ILE A 194 12.73 7.68 7.50
CA ILE A 194 11.67 7.40 6.54
C ILE A 194 10.79 8.65 6.47
N ILE A 195 10.74 9.26 5.30
CA ILE A 195 10.05 10.53 5.08
C ILE A 195 8.82 10.28 4.21
N PRO A 196 7.59 10.56 4.68
CA PRO A 196 6.40 10.53 3.84
C PRO A 196 6.54 11.49 2.65
N LEU A 197 6.16 11.04 1.45
CA LEU A 197 6.25 11.82 0.21
C LEU A 197 4.90 12.34 -0.30
N ARG A 198 3.79 11.81 0.22
CA ARG A 198 2.45 12.06 -0.29
C ARG A 198 1.46 12.23 0.86
N GLU A 199 0.37 12.95 0.59
CA GLU A 199 -0.69 13.22 1.57
C GLU A 199 -1.50 11.97 1.96
N ASP A 200 -1.51 10.94 1.11
CA ASP A 200 -2.16 9.66 1.41
C ASP A 200 -1.34 8.76 2.35
N VAL A 201 -0.21 9.22 2.89
CA VAL A 201 0.63 8.42 3.78
C VAL A 201 0.28 8.75 5.23
N LYS A 202 -0.47 7.86 5.87
CA LYS A 202 -0.78 7.93 7.30
C LYS A 202 0.40 7.39 8.11
N THR A 203 0.85 8.18 9.07
CA THR A 203 1.88 7.76 10.04
C THR A 203 1.20 7.24 11.30
N TYR A 204 1.63 6.08 11.80
CA TYR A 204 1.14 5.44 13.03
C TYR A 204 2.20 5.37 14.12
N LEU A 205 3.47 5.50 13.77
CA LEU A 205 4.57 5.69 14.71
C LEU A 205 5.61 6.63 14.09
N GLN A 206 5.92 7.72 14.79
CA GLN A 206 6.92 8.68 14.39
C GLN A 206 7.98 8.86 15.46
N LEU A 207 9.23 8.76 15.04
CA LEU A 207 10.41 9.02 15.84
C LEU A 207 11.01 10.37 15.48
N GLN A 208 11.80 10.93 16.39
CA GLN A 208 12.69 12.03 16.11
C GLN A 208 14.09 11.71 16.63
N ARG A 209 15.08 11.88 15.76
CA ARG A 209 16.49 11.88 16.11
C ARG A 209 16.90 13.29 16.56
N THR A 210 17.51 13.39 17.74
CA THR A 210 17.77 14.67 18.45
C THR A 210 19.19 15.19 18.31
N ASP A 211 20.12 14.35 17.86
CA ASP A 211 21.53 14.69 17.58
C ASP A 211 21.80 14.96 16.09
N ALA A 212 20.78 14.86 15.24
CA ALA A 212 20.94 15.04 13.80
C ALA A 212 21.07 16.55 13.46
N PRO A 213 22.00 16.95 12.58
CA PRO A 213 22.02 18.30 12.04
C PRO A 213 20.75 18.56 11.20
N PRO A 214 20.37 19.83 10.96
CA PRO A 214 19.25 20.16 10.10
C PRO A 214 19.36 19.47 8.73
N GLN A 215 18.37 18.64 8.41
CA GLN A 215 18.31 17.86 7.18
C GLN A 215 16.86 17.68 6.74
N ALA A 216 16.64 17.12 5.54
CA ALA A 216 15.29 16.77 5.09
C ALA A 216 14.56 15.95 6.18
N GLY A 217 13.37 16.40 6.56
CA GLY A 217 12.57 15.79 7.62
C GLY A 217 12.98 16.15 9.05
N ASP A 218 14.02 16.97 9.28
CA ASP A 218 14.41 17.49 10.61
C ASP A 218 14.58 16.39 11.69
N GLY A 219 15.26 15.30 11.29
CA GLY A 219 15.45 14.12 12.14
C GLY A 219 14.17 13.31 12.42
N LYS A 220 13.00 13.70 11.89
CA LYS A 220 11.77 12.92 12.01
C LYS A 220 11.78 11.72 11.08
N SER A 221 11.24 10.61 11.56
CA SER A 221 11.09 9.37 10.81
C SER A 221 9.74 8.72 11.08
N SER A 222 9.00 8.42 10.02
CA SER A 222 7.70 7.75 10.08
C SER A 222 7.92 6.25 9.89
N VAL A 223 8.17 5.54 11.00
CA VAL A 223 8.66 4.15 11.00
C VAL A 223 7.56 3.11 10.87
N ILE A 224 6.31 3.49 11.11
CA ILE A 224 5.13 2.69 10.77
C ILE A 224 4.18 3.59 9.98
N VAL A 225 3.94 3.25 8.72
CA VAL A 225 3.09 4.00 7.80
C VAL A 225 2.19 3.10 6.99
N ILE A 226 1.05 3.63 6.57
CA ILE A 226 0.15 3.01 5.61
C ILE A 226 -0.24 4.06 4.57
N SER A 227 -0.32 3.65 3.31
CA SER A 227 -0.76 4.48 2.20
C SER A 227 -1.73 3.74 1.29
N ARG A 228 -2.26 4.43 0.27
CA ARG A 228 -3.15 3.81 -0.71
C ARG A 228 -2.48 2.65 -1.44
N THR A 229 -1.18 2.75 -1.69
CA THR A 229 -0.42 1.80 -2.53
C THR A 229 0.40 0.80 -1.73
N GLY A 230 0.45 0.90 -0.41
CA GLY A 230 1.24 -0.03 0.39
C GLY A 230 1.34 0.33 1.85
N ALA A 231 2.21 -0.36 2.56
CA ALA A 231 2.52 -0.06 3.95
C ALA A 231 3.96 -0.45 4.27
N PHE A 232 4.51 0.17 5.30
CA PHE A 232 5.86 -0.12 5.78
C PHE A 232 5.87 -0.07 7.31
N ALA A 233 6.40 -1.11 7.94
CA ALA A 233 6.58 -1.17 9.39
C ALA A 233 7.99 -1.66 9.72
N LEU A 234 8.80 -0.78 10.30
CA LEU A 234 10.22 -0.97 10.59
C LEU A 234 10.50 -2.00 11.68
N GLU A 235 11.58 -2.75 11.54
CA GLU A 235 12.04 -3.75 12.51
C GLU A 235 12.24 -3.16 13.91
N ASN A 236 12.19 -4.01 14.94
CA ASN A 236 12.23 -3.66 16.36
C ASN A 236 11.07 -2.77 16.88
N TYR A 237 10.21 -2.26 15.99
CA TYR A 237 8.93 -1.62 16.33
C TYR A 237 7.73 -2.53 16.02
N VAL A 238 7.95 -3.64 15.30
CA VAL A 238 6.95 -4.66 15.00
C VAL A 238 6.91 -5.75 16.07
N VAL A 239 8.06 -6.39 16.34
CA VAL A 239 8.21 -7.48 17.30
C VAL A 239 9.45 -7.27 18.17
N ARG A 240 9.39 -7.68 19.44
CA ARG A 240 10.50 -7.63 20.39
C ARG A 240 10.50 -8.89 21.25
N GLY A 241 11.48 -9.78 21.00
CA GLY A 241 11.46 -11.11 21.60
C GLY A 241 10.18 -11.85 21.19
N SER A 242 9.36 -12.27 22.15
CA SER A 242 8.06 -12.91 21.92
C SER A 242 6.88 -11.94 21.91
N LYS A 243 7.10 -10.64 22.11
CA LYS A 243 6.05 -9.63 22.18
C LYS A 243 5.83 -8.99 20.81
N LEU A 244 4.59 -8.99 20.36
CA LEU A 244 4.18 -8.32 19.13
C LEU A 244 3.66 -6.92 19.49
N MET A 245 4.39 -5.88 19.12
CA MET A 245 3.94 -4.50 19.36
C MET A 245 2.98 -4.04 18.27
N LEU A 246 3.24 -4.41 17.02
CA LEU A 246 2.33 -4.10 15.92
C LEU A 246 1.04 -4.91 16.07
N ASN A 247 -0.10 -4.24 16.13
CA ASN A 247 -1.39 -4.87 15.95
C ASN A 247 -1.56 -5.29 14.49
N THR A 248 -1.07 -6.49 14.17
CA THR A 248 -1.05 -7.01 12.79
C THR A 248 -2.43 -7.07 12.16
N SER A 249 -3.48 -7.36 12.95
CA SER A 249 -4.87 -7.37 12.50
C SER A 249 -5.36 -5.98 12.06
N ALA A 250 -5.15 -4.97 12.90
CA ALA A 250 -5.52 -3.58 12.56
C ALA A 250 -4.68 -3.06 11.38
N PHE A 251 -3.37 -3.31 11.42
CA PHE A 251 -2.42 -2.87 10.40
C PHE A 251 -2.73 -3.48 9.03
N ILE A 252 -2.92 -4.81 8.95
CA ILE A 252 -3.16 -5.47 7.66
C ILE A 252 -4.51 -5.10 7.08
N LYS A 253 -5.54 -4.95 7.93
CA LYS A 253 -6.86 -4.52 7.50
C LYS A 253 -6.80 -3.13 6.85
N GLU A 254 -6.20 -2.16 7.54
CA GLU A 254 -6.06 -0.79 7.03
C GLU A 254 -5.16 -0.73 5.79
N ALA A 255 -4.08 -1.53 5.74
CA ALA A 255 -3.20 -1.59 4.59
C ALA A 255 -3.91 -2.17 3.35
N LEU A 256 -4.74 -3.18 3.53
CA LEU A 256 -5.46 -3.88 2.48
C LEU A 256 -6.71 -3.15 1.96
N PHE A 257 -7.39 -2.42 2.84
CA PHE A 257 -8.65 -1.70 2.56
C PHE A 257 -8.49 -0.26 3.06
N TYR A 258 -7.79 0.54 2.25
CA TYR A 258 -7.29 1.83 2.71
C TYR A 258 -8.37 2.89 2.55
N ASP A 259 -8.85 3.41 3.67
CA ASP A 259 -9.78 4.54 3.68
C ASP A 259 -8.99 5.85 3.70
N ASP A 260 -9.12 6.67 2.68
CA ASP A 260 -8.44 7.97 2.63
C ASP A 260 -9.34 9.13 3.09
N GLY A 261 -10.55 8.84 3.58
CA GLY A 261 -11.44 9.79 4.23
C GLY A 261 -12.16 10.74 3.29
N TYR A 262 -12.13 10.52 1.96
CA TYR A 262 -12.96 11.32 1.05
C TYR A 262 -14.20 10.54 0.58
N LEU A 263 -15.17 11.32 0.10
CA LEU A 263 -16.40 10.82 -0.53
C LEU A 263 -16.05 10.06 -1.82
N ASN A 264 -16.11 8.74 -1.74
CA ASN A 264 -15.92 7.80 -2.85
C ASN A 264 -17.25 7.13 -3.19
N VAL A 265 -17.52 6.99 -4.48
CA VAL A 265 -18.74 6.33 -4.97
C VAL A 265 -18.38 5.10 -5.81
N GLY A 266 -18.87 3.94 -5.39
CA GLY A 266 -18.80 2.73 -6.20
C GLY A 266 -19.96 2.71 -7.21
N VAL A 267 -19.72 2.33 -8.45
CA VAL A 267 -20.77 2.18 -9.47
C VAL A 267 -20.78 0.75 -9.94
N MET A 268 -21.87 0.03 -9.69
CA MET A 268 -22.04 -1.36 -10.13
C MET A 268 -23.00 -1.43 -11.30
N ILE A 269 -22.51 -1.93 -12.43
CA ILE A 269 -23.30 -2.11 -13.65
C ILE A 269 -23.51 -3.62 -13.88
N GLY A 270 -24.75 -4.05 -13.67
CA GLY A 270 -25.20 -5.43 -13.88
C GLY A 270 -25.67 -5.68 -15.31
N ASP A 271 -26.85 -6.27 -15.47
CA ASP A 271 -27.41 -6.72 -16.74
C ASP A 271 -28.37 -5.71 -17.39
N ILE A 272 -27.90 -4.47 -17.56
CA ILE A 272 -28.71 -3.39 -18.12
C ILE A 272 -28.45 -3.16 -19.61
N ASP A 273 -29.51 -2.81 -20.35
CA ASP A 273 -29.39 -2.43 -21.75
C ASP A 273 -28.63 -1.12 -21.86
N ARG A 274 -27.81 -0.97 -22.91
CA ARG A 274 -27.03 0.25 -23.15
C ARG A 274 -26.11 0.59 -21.97
N ALA A 275 -25.58 -0.40 -21.26
CA ALA A 275 -24.60 -0.25 -20.17
C ALA A 275 -23.50 0.79 -20.47
N ASN A 276 -22.97 0.81 -21.69
CA ASN A 276 -21.96 1.79 -22.12
C ASN A 276 -22.45 3.24 -22.09
N VAL A 277 -23.72 3.49 -22.43
CA VAL A 277 -24.31 4.83 -22.39
C VAL A 277 -24.47 5.29 -20.94
N ILE A 278 -24.96 4.40 -20.07
CA ILE A 278 -25.10 4.67 -18.63
C ILE A 278 -23.73 4.96 -18.02
N LEU A 279 -22.73 4.12 -18.33
CA LEU A 279 -21.34 4.29 -17.88
C LEU A 279 -20.78 5.66 -18.27
N ASN A 280 -20.98 6.06 -19.53
CA ASN A 280 -20.53 7.35 -20.04
C ASN A 280 -21.22 8.51 -19.34
N ASN A 281 -22.54 8.42 -19.13
CA ASN A 281 -23.32 9.47 -18.45
C ASN A 281 -22.91 9.62 -16.98
N ILE A 282 -22.78 8.52 -16.25
CA ILE A 282 -22.32 8.53 -14.84
C ILE A 282 -20.90 9.10 -14.78
N SER A 283 -20.00 8.62 -15.64
CA SER A 283 -18.62 9.10 -15.69
C SER A 283 -18.54 10.60 -15.96
N TYR A 284 -19.35 11.09 -16.90
CA TYR A 284 -19.42 12.52 -17.21
C TYR A 284 -19.93 13.33 -16.02
N ALA A 285 -21.03 12.91 -15.40
CA ALA A 285 -21.63 13.58 -14.25
C ALA A 285 -20.69 13.63 -13.05
N PHE A 286 -20.04 12.51 -12.70
CA PHE A 286 -19.12 12.44 -11.56
C PHE A 286 -17.84 13.23 -11.80
N LYS A 287 -17.28 13.20 -13.03
CA LYS A 287 -16.16 14.09 -13.40
C LYS A 287 -16.52 15.55 -13.27
N TYR A 288 -17.71 15.95 -13.75
CA TYR A 288 -18.21 17.32 -13.64
C TYR A 288 -18.36 17.76 -12.18
N ALA A 289 -18.92 16.89 -11.33
CA ALA A 289 -19.13 17.12 -9.90
C ALA A 289 -17.85 16.94 -9.05
N LYS A 290 -16.72 16.53 -9.65
CA LYS A 290 -15.46 16.19 -8.97
C LYS A 290 -15.63 15.11 -7.89
N ILE A 291 -16.57 14.19 -8.10
CA ILE A 291 -16.77 13.01 -7.25
C ILE A 291 -15.74 11.96 -7.67
N ARG A 292 -15.10 11.30 -6.70
CA ARG A 292 -14.22 10.17 -6.96
C ARG A 292 -15.04 8.90 -7.03
N TYR A 293 -14.76 8.06 -8.02
CA TYR A 293 -15.57 6.90 -8.26
C TYR A 293 -14.81 5.78 -8.95
N ASP A 294 -15.30 4.57 -8.76
CA ASP A 294 -14.91 3.38 -9.50
C ASP A 294 -16.13 2.73 -10.13
N ILE A 295 -15.94 2.13 -11.30
CA ILE A 295 -16.98 1.42 -12.01
C ILE A 295 -16.61 -0.06 -12.06
N TYR A 296 -17.55 -0.89 -11.65
CA TYR A 296 -17.49 -2.33 -11.69
C TYR A 296 -18.53 -2.86 -12.66
N ILE A 297 -18.07 -3.57 -13.68
CA ILE A 297 -18.96 -4.35 -14.54
C ILE A 297 -19.16 -5.76 -13.98
N LYS A 298 -20.20 -6.46 -14.43
CA LYS A 298 -20.61 -7.79 -13.95
C LYS A 298 -19.48 -8.77 -13.62
N ASP A 299 -18.46 -8.90 -14.47
CA ASP A 299 -17.36 -9.84 -14.23
C ASP A 299 -16.36 -9.39 -13.15
N GLU A 300 -16.24 -8.10 -12.93
CA GLU A 300 -15.34 -7.51 -11.92
C GLU A 300 -15.95 -7.58 -10.53
N LEU A 301 -17.28 -7.59 -10.43
CA LEU A 301 -18.01 -7.74 -9.17
C LEU A 301 -17.68 -9.07 -8.46
N LYS A 302 -17.30 -10.11 -9.21
CA LYS A 302 -16.91 -11.43 -8.67
C LYS A 302 -15.61 -11.40 -7.88
N LYS A 303 -14.81 -10.33 -8.03
CA LYS A 303 -13.52 -10.15 -7.36
C LYS A 303 -13.63 -9.31 -6.08
N LEU A 304 -14.83 -8.84 -5.72
CA LEU A 304 -15.04 -8.01 -4.54
C LEU A 304 -15.24 -8.86 -3.29
N VAL A 305 -14.63 -8.43 -2.19
CA VAL A 305 -14.92 -8.88 -0.83
C VAL A 305 -15.61 -7.77 -0.04
N ALA A 306 -16.28 -8.13 1.07
CA ALA A 306 -17.14 -7.20 1.81
C ALA A 306 -16.40 -5.90 2.22
N LYS A 307 -15.10 -5.99 2.52
CA LYS A 307 -14.26 -4.85 2.90
C LYS A 307 -13.79 -3.98 1.73
N ASP A 308 -13.86 -4.44 0.49
CA ASP A 308 -13.64 -3.53 -0.65
C ASP A 308 -14.75 -2.45 -0.69
N LEU A 309 -15.95 -2.75 -0.17
CA LEU A 309 -17.03 -1.78 -0.15
C LEU A 309 -16.88 -0.69 0.92
N SER A 310 -16.06 -0.92 1.96
CA SER A 310 -15.88 0.10 3.00
C SER A 310 -15.08 1.31 2.52
N GLU A 311 -14.46 1.25 1.34
CA GLU A 311 -13.83 2.42 0.73
C GLU A 311 -14.86 3.39 0.13
N TYR A 312 -16.14 3.01 0.02
CA TYR A 312 -17.21 3.80 -0.60
C TYR A 312 -18.22 4.34 0.40
N GLU A 313 -18.54 5.63 0.28
CA GLU A 313 -19.63 6.26 1.05
C GLU A 313 -21.01 5.89 0.49
N ALA A 314 -21.08 5.67 -0.82
CA ALA A 314 -22.29 5.21 -1.48
C ALA A 314 -21.96 4.28 -2.66
N ILE A 315 -22.89 3.38 -2.95
CA ILE A 315 -22.84 2.51 -4.14
C ILE A 315 -24.04 2.82 -5.02
N VAL A 316 -23.78 3.27 -6.24
CA VAL A 316 -24.77 3.40 -7.30
C VAL A 316 -24.89 2.07 -8.04
N ILE A 317 -26.10 1.58 -8.21
CA ILE A 317 -26.39 0.26 -8.79
C ILE A 317 -27.30 0.45 -9.99
N ALA A 318 -26.84 0.02 -11.16
CA ALA A 318 -27.59 -0.02 -12.39
C ALA A 318 -27.70 -1.48 -12.87
N THR A 319 -28.83 -2.13 -12.61
CA THR A 319 -29.06 -3.54 -12.95
C THR A 319 -30.54 -3.81 -13.19
N LYS A 320 -30.88 -4.81 -14.02
CA LYS A 320 -32.28 -5.26 -14.17
C LYS A 320 -32.62 -6.36 -13.18
N THR A 321 -31.67 -7.24 -12.91
CA THR A 321 -31.86 -8.42 -12.05
C THR A 321 -30.98 -8.36 -10.81
N LYS A 322 -31.44 -9.04 -9.76
CA LYS A 322 -30.72 -9.15 -8.48
C LYS A 322 -29.45 -9.99 -8.64
N GLU A 323 -29.48 -10.98 -9.53
CA GLU A 323 -28.43 -11.97 -9.76
C GLU A 323 -27.24 -11.37 -10.51
N ALA A 324 -27.41 -10.22 -11.16
CA ALA A 324 -26.35 -9.52 -11.87
C ALA A 324 -25.46 -8.65 -10.94
N ILE A 325 -25.76 -8.61 -9.63
CA ILE A 325 -24.97 -7.90 -8.62
C ILE A 325 -24.66 -8.82 -7.43
N PRO A 326 -23.60 -8.54 -6.65
CA PRO A 326 -23.26 -9.35 -5.46
C PRO A 326 -24.17 -8.95 -4.29
N TYR A 327 -25.43 -9.40 -4.32
CA TYR A 327 -26.47 -8.93 -3.40
C TYR A 327 -26.11 -9.11 -1.92
N GLU A 328 -25.56 -10.27 -1.52
CA GLU A 328 -25.19 -10.52 -0.11
C GLU A 328 -24.09 -9.56 0.38
N LEU A 329 -23.14 -9.22 -0.50
CA LEU A 329 -22.08 -8.26 -0.22
C LEU A 329 -22.65 -6.85 -0.02
N LEU A 330 -23.60 -6.45 -0.88
CA LEU A 330 -24.31 -5.16 -0.76
C LEU A 330 -25.21 -5.09 0.48
N LYS A 331 -25.88 -6.20 0.83
CA LYS A 331 -26.67 -6.31 2.05
C LYS A 331 -25.78 -6.09 3.27
N GLY A 332 -24.65 -6.78 3.36
CA GLY A 332 -23.68 -6.58 4.44
C GLY A 332 -23.14 -5.14 4.48
N TYR A 333 -22.91 -4.51 3.33
CA TYR A 333 -22.52 -3.10 3.27
C TYR A 333 -23.59 -2.17 3.86
N VAL A 334 -24.86 -2.35 3.50
CA VAL A 334 -25.99 -1.54 4.03
C VAL A 334 -26.19 -1.78 5.53
N GLU A 335 -26.09 -3.04 5.99
CA GLU A 335 -26.18 -3.40 7.42
C GLU A 335 -25.09 -2.71 8.27
N ASN A 336 -23.94 -2.38 7.66
CA ASN A 336 -22.85 -1.63 8.29
C ASN A 336 -22.96 -0.11 8.07
N GLY A 337 -24.13 0.40 7.66
CA GLY A 337 -24.40 1.83 7.49
C GLY A 337 -24.09 2.39 6.10
N GLY A 338 -23.71 1.54 5.14
CA GLY A 338 -23.50 1.92 3.75
C GLY A 338 -24.80 2.34 3.04
N LYS A 339 -24.68 3.12 1.96
CA LYS A 339 -25.83 3.63 1.20
C LYS A 339 -25.84 3.08 -0.22
N CYS A 340 -26.97 2.51 -0.64
CA CYS A 340 -27.16 2.05 -2.01
C CYS A 340 -28.17 2.95 -2.74
N ILE A 341 -27.87 3.32 -3.98
CA ILE A 341 -28.74 4.12 -4.87
C ILE A 341 -29.02 3.27 -6.10
N PHE A 342 -30.29 2.95 -6.35
CA PHE A 342 -30.70 2.17 -7.52
C PHE A 342 -31.14 3.11 -8.65
N LEU A 343 -30.64 2.88 -9.87
CA LEU A 343 -30.95 3.65 -11.08
C LEU A 343 -32.01 2.97 -11.96
#